data_AF-A0A3B8XQE7-F1
#
_entry.id   AF-A0A3B8XQE7-F1
#
_cell.length_a   1.000
_cell.length_b   1.000
_cell.length_c   1.000
_cell.angle_alpha   90.00
_cell.angle_beta   90.00
_cell.angle_gamma   90.00
#
_symmetry.space_group_name_H-M   'P 1'
#
loop_
_entity.id
_entity.type
_entity.pdbx_description
1 polymer ?
#
loop_
_entity_poly.entity_id
_entity_poly.type
_entity_poly.pdbx_seq_one_letter_code
_entity_poly.pdbx_strand_id
1 'polypeptide(L)' 'WFNSQKGYGFIQPQDGGKDVFVHVSAVERAGMRGLDEGQAIAYDLETDQRSGKVSAANLRNA' A
#
# COMPACT_ATOMS: atom_id res chain seq x y z
N TRP A 1 -3.67 -3.05 7.08
CA TRP A 1 -4.75 -3.99 6.72
C TRP A 1 -4.79 -4.18 5.21
N PHE A 2 -4.83 -5.42 4.69
CA PHE A 2 -4.93 -5.67 3.26
C PHE A 2 -5.89 -6.82 2.98
N ASN A 3 -6.69 -6.70 1.91
CA ASN A 3 -7.60 -7.75 1.49
C ASN A 3 -7.31 -8.14 0.04
N SER A 4 -6.61 -9.24 -0.13
CA SER A 4 -6.27 -9.78 -1.45
C SER A 4 -7.50 -10.17 -2.28
N GLN A 5 -8.60 -10.59 -1.64
CA GLN A 5 -9.84 -10.92 -2.35
C GLN A 5 -10.54 -9.68 -2.90
N LYS A 6 -10.53 -8.57 -2.16
CA LYS A 6 -11.07 -7.29 -2.61
C LYS A 6 -10.09 -6.54 -3.52
N GLY A 7 -8.82 -6.90 -3.50
CA GLY A 7 -7.78 -6.29 -4.34
C GLY A 7 -7.29 -4.93 -3.84
N TYR A 8 -7.53 -4.58 -2.57
CA TYR A 8 -7.05 -3.32 -1.99
C TYR A 8 -6.86 -3.42 -0.48
N GLY A 9 -6.16 -2.44 0.06
CA GLY A 9 -5.93 -2.31 1.49
C GLY A 9 -5.57 -0.89 1.91
N PHE A 10 -5.17 -0.77 3.16
CA PHE A 10 -4.73 0.44 3.80
C PHE A 10 -3.50 0.17 4.66
N ILE A 11 -2.47 0.98 4.49
CA ILE A 11 -1.26 0.93 5.30
C ILE A 11 -1.34 2.07 6.31
N GLN A 12 -1.18 1.72 7.57
CA GLN A 12 -1.13 2.71 8.63
C GLN A 12 0.33 3.13 8.85
N PRO A 13 0.68 4.40 8.58
CA PRO A 13 2.04 4.88 8.84
C PRO A 13 2.33 4.90 10.34
N GLN A 14 3.54 4.49 10.70
CA GLN A 14 4.04 4.52 12.09
C GLN A 14 4.10 5.93 12.70
N ASP A 15 4.12 6.98 11.87
CA ASP A 15 4.05 8.38 12.29
C ASP A 15 2.63 8.79 12.78
N GLY A 16 1.64 7.89 12.72
CA GLY A 16 0.26 8.17 13.14
C GLY A 16 -0.52 9.04 12.14
N GLY A 17 -0.02 9.17 10.91
CA GLY A 17 -0.67 9.87 9.81
C GLY A 17 -1.92 9.17 9.27
N LYS A 18 -2.50 9.73 8.21
CA LYS A 18 -3.67 9.15 7.54
C LYS A 18 -3.33 7.79 6.92
N ASP A 19 -4.31 6.89 6.94
CA ASP A 19 -4.22 5.61 6.24
C ASP A 19 -3.92 5.81 4.76
N VAL A 20 -2.87 5.14 4.31
CA VAL A 20 -2.41 5.19 2.93
C VAL A 20 -3.09 4.08 2.14
N PHE A 21 -3.83 4.47 1.11
CA PHE A 21 -4.49 3.50 0.24
C PHE A 21 -3.46 2.68 -0.55
N VAL A 22 -3.62 1.36 -0.60
CA VAL A 22 -2.78 0.47 -1.40
C VAL A 22 -3.65 -0.40 -2.31
N HIS A 23 -3.30 -0.46 -3.59
CA HIS A 23 -3.98 -1.31 -4.57
C HIS A 23 -3.22 -2.63 -4.75
N VAL A 24 -3.93 -3.73 -5.04
CA VAL A 24 -3.31 -5.04 -5.31
C VAL A 24 -2.28 -4.98 -6.43
N SER A 25 -2.50 -4.14 -7.46
CA SER A 25 -1.53 -3.98 -8.53
C SER A 25 -0.18 -3.45 -8.06
N ALA A 26 -0.14 -2.62 -7.00
CA ALA A 26 1.12 -2.17 -6.43
C ALA A 26 1.83 -3.32 -5.69
N VAL A 27 1.06 -4.13 -4.96
CA VAL A 27 1.56 -5.32 -4.23
C VAL A 27 2.09 -6.36 -5.22
N GLU A 28 1.35 -6.66 -6.28
CA GLU A 28 1.75 -7.57 -7.35
C GLU A 28 2.99 -7.09 -8.11
N ARG A 29 3.08 -5.78 -8.41
CA ARG A 29 4.27 -5.17 -9.02
C ARG A 29 5.51 -5.30 -8.15
N ALA A 30 5.33 -5.31 -6.84
CA ALA A 30 6.40 -5.57 -5.89
C ALA A 30 6.77 -7.06 -5.78
N GLY A 31 6.09 -7.95 -6.52
CA GLY A 31 6.28 -9.41 -6.42
C GLY A 31 5.69 -10.00 -5.12
N MET A 32 4.89 -9.23 -4.39
CA MET A 32 4.23 -9.66 -3.17
C MET A 32 2.86 -10.24 -3.50
N ARG A 33 2.41 -11.24 -2.74
CA ARG A 33 1.07 -11.82 -2.86
C ARG A 33 0.02 -11.09 -2.00
N GLY A 34 0.48 -10.28 -1.06
CA GLY A 34 -0.35 -9.59 -0.09
C GLY A 34 0.51 -8.84 0.92
N LEU A 35 -0.16 -8.17 1.85
CA LEU A 35 0.46 -7.57 3.02
C LEU A 35 -0.13 -8.25 4.26
N ASP A 36 0.73 -8.86 5.08
CA ASP A 36 0.35 -9.42 6.36
C ASP A 36 0.12 -8.32 7.40
N GLU A 37 -0.74 -8.60 8.37
CA GLU A 37 -0.99 -7.67 9.48
C GLU A 37 0.25 -7.55 10.36
N GLY A 38 0.67 -6.31 10.65
CA GLY A 38 1.90 -6.04 11.39
C GLY A 38 3.19 -6.18 10.57
N GLN A 39 3.11 -6.51 9.28
CA GLN A 39 4.29 -6.56 8.42
C GLN A 39 4.87 -5.16 8.20
N ALA A 40 6.14 -4.99 8.55
CA ALA A 40 6.89 -3.78 8.22
C ALA A 40 7.26 -3.80 6.73
N ILE A 41 6.84 -2.77 6.01
CA ILE A 41 7.13 -2.60 4.59
C ILE A 41 7.54 -1.15 4.34
N ALA A 42 8.45 -0.96 3.40
CA ALA A 42 8.73 0.35 2.83
C ALA A 42 7.81 0.58 1.62
N TYR A 43 7.34 1.81 1.46
CA TYR A 43 6.52 2.22 0.33
C TYR A 43 6.79 3.69 0.01
N ASP A 44 6.55 4.05 -1.25
CA ASP A 44 6.55 5.43 -1.71
C ASP A 44 5.11 5.95 -1.79
N LEU A 45 4.90 7.21 -1.47
CA LEU A 45 3.61 7.88 -1.65
C LEU A 45 3.57 8.48 -3.05
N GLU A 46 2.71 7.95 -3.91
CA GLU A 46 2.45 8.49 -5.23
C GLU A 46 1.05 9.11 -5.29
N THR A 47 1.00 10.37 -5.72
CA THR A 47 -0.26 11.06 -5.97
C THR A 47 -0.69 10.78 -7.40
N ASP A 48 -1.80 10.06 -7.57
CA ASP A 48 -2.36 9.81 -8.88
C ASP A 48 -2.84 11.13 -9.49
N GLN A 49 -2.21 11.56 -10.59
CA GLN A 49 -2.49 12.86 -11.22
C GLN A 49 -3.91 12.97 -11.79
N ARG A 50 -4.59 11.84 -12.02
CA ARG A 50 -5.95 11.83 -12.57
C ARG A 50 -7.02 12.02 -11.49
N SER A 51 -6.85 11.38 -10.34
CA SER A 51 -7.81 11.38 -9.24
C SER A 51 -7.44 12.29 -8.08
N GLY A 52 -6.19 12.77 -8.04
CA GLY A 52 -5.63 13.54 -6.92
C GLY A 52 -5.47 12.73 -5.63
N LYS A 53 -5.66 11.40 -5.70
CA LYS A 53 -5.58 10.52 -4.54
C LYS A 53 -4.15 10.08 -4.31
N VAL A 54 -3.74 10.09 -3.04
CA VAL A 54 -2.46 9.54 -2.62
C VAL A 54 -2.60 8.04 -2.43
N SER A 55 -1.69 7.27 -3.01
CA SER A 55 -1.63 5.82 -2.88
C SER A 55 -0.19 5.33 -2.66
N ALA A 56 -0.05 4.17 -2.02
CA ALA A 56 1.24 3.53 -1.85
C ALA A 56 1.68 2.88 -3.18
N ALA A 57 2.89 3.23 -3.61
CA ALA A 57 3.60 2.68 -4.76
C ALA A 57 4.95 2.10 -4.31
N ASN A 58 5.63 1.37 -5.21
CA ASN A 58 6.96 0.81 -4.99
C ASN A 58 7.13 0.07 -3.65
N LEU A 59 6.15 -0.76 -3.29
CA LEU A 59 6.20 -1.51 -2.04
C LEU A 59 7.43 -2.41 -2.00
N ARG A 60 8.11 -2.46 -0.87
CA ARG A 60 9.29 -3.28 -0.62
C ARG A 60 9.20 -3.87 0.77
N ASN A 61 9.68 -5.10 0.93
CA ASN A 61 9.95 -5.61 2.27
C ASN A 61 11.04 -4.76 2.92
N ALA A 62 10.79 -4.32 4.15
CA ALA A 62 11.76 -3.59 4.97
C ALA A 62 12.81 -4.55 5.55
#